data_AF-A0A7G5ZGQ2-F1
#
_entry.id   AF-A0A7G5ZGQ2-F1
#
_cell.length_a   1.000
_cell.length_b   1.000
_cell.length_c   1.000
_cell.angle_alpha   90.00
_cell.angle_beta   90.00
_cell.angle_gamma   90.00
#
_symmetry.space_group_name_H-M   'P 1'
#
loop_
_entity.id
_entity.type
_entity.pdbx_description
1 polymer ?
#
loop_
_entity_poly.entity_id
_entity_poly.type
_entity_poly.pdbx_seq_one_letter_code
_entity_poly.pdbx_strand_id
1 'polypeptide(L)'
;MKRLLITLGLGLMLAGAAHGGELEDAKSLFEQKKYPEALKLYTKLANAGNVEAQQNLGQMYWYGEAGAVDEAKAQAWFRKAAAKGNKVAVESLAIMEQRVTRRADIDYWLKDYDGADLRSGKFACPAPRIPPISKQTEEIERVTNAINKWQDCYNAFVQNLNAHSPLADKIPADVAKLMNAAEMARAKTRLAALQENMSEEAKVGSKMVLADIAVWRTATEAYIAEHNAIVNKAPKDGAGR
;
A
#
# COMPACT_ATOMS: atom_id res chain seq x y z
N MET A 1 -30.77 84.40 12.21
CA MET A 1 -29.41 84.36 12.82
C MET A 1 -29.30 83.10 13.67
N LYS A 2 -28.22 82.31 13.46
CA LYS A 2 -27.59 81.30 14.36
C LYS A 2 -28.48 80.13 14.85
N ARG A 3 -28.32 78.89 14.37
CA ARG A 3 -27.23 77.87 14.52
C ARG A 3 -27.40 76.96 15.77
N LEU A 4 -27.02 75.68 15.56
CA LEU A 4 -26.60 74.62 16.52
C LEU A 4 -27.74 73.81 17.18
N LEU A 5 -27.73 72.47 17.29
CA LEU A 5 -26.77 71.40 16.94
C LEU A 5 -27.56 70.07 16.87
N ILE A 6 -27.44 69.36 15.76
CA ILE A 6 -27.72 67.92 15.65
C ILE A 6 -26.36 67.23 15.70
N THR A 7 -26.11 66.39 16.69
CA THR A 7 -25.01 65.42 16.65
C THR A 7 -25.61 64.03 16.59
N LEU A 8 -25.72 63.55 15.35
CA LEU A 8 -26.06 62.21 14.93
C LEU A 8 -24.90 61.26 15.30
N GLY A 9 -25.22 60.14 15.94
CA GLY A 9 -24.25 59.08 16.21
C GLY A 9 -23.71 58.47 14.92
N LEU A 10 -22.39 58.51 14.75
CA LEU A 10 -21.69 57.80 13.68
C LEU A 10 -20.80 56.74 14.33
N GLY A 11 -21.43 55.60 14.64
CA GLY A 11 -20.75 54.39 15.11
C GLY A 11 -20.32 53.50 13.95
N LEU A 12 -19.01 53.48 13.71
CA LEU A 12 -18.19 52.32 13.34
C LEU A 12 -18.72 51.35 12.26
N MET A 13 -18.27 51.52 11.01
CA MET A 13 -18.20 50.44 10.01
C MET A 13 -16.94 50.56 9.15
N LEU A 14 -15.78 50.17 9.68
CA LEU A 14 -14.56 49.94 8.89
C LEU A 14 -13.74 48.79 9.49
N ALA A 15 -14.23 47.55 9.36
CA ALA A 15 -13.44 46.35 9.70
C ALA A 15 -13.45 45.26 8.61
N GLY A 16 -14.27 45.41 7.56
CA GLY A 16 -14.44 44.39 6.52
C GLY A 16 -13.29 44.28 5.51
N ALA A 17 -12.57 45.37 5.23
CA ALA A 17 -11.60 45.40 4.13
C ALA A 17 -10.20 44.85 4.50
N ALA A 18 -9.79 44.91 5.77
CA ALA A 18 -8.42 44.52 6.17
C ALA A 18 -8.18 43.01 6.19
N HIS A 19 -9.23 42.20 6.43
CA HIS A 19 -9.10 40.75 6.61
C HIS A 19 -9.04 39.95 5.29
N GLY A 20 -9.43 40.57 4.17
CA GLY A 20 -9.43 39.90 2.86
C GLY A 20 -8.03 39.70 2.30
N GLY A 21 -7.14 40.70 2.44
CA GLY A 21 -5.75 40.61 1.98
C GLY A 21 -4.94 39.60 2.78
N GLU A 22 -5.09 39.57 4.10
CA GLU A 22 -4.34 38.64 4.96
C GLU A 22 -4.70 37.17 4.72
N LEU A 23 -5.94 36.87 4.29
CA LEU A 23 -6.34 35.52 3.94
C LEU A 23 -5.66 35.05 2.65
N GLU A 24 -5.55 35.93 1.67
CA GLU A 24 -4.85 35.63 0.42
C GLU A 24 -3.34 35.47 0.65
N ASP A 25 -2.75 36.29 1.52
CA ASP A 25 -1.35 36.13 1.95
C ASP A 25 -1.14 34.76 2.63
N ALA A 26 -2.07 34.34 3.49
CA ALA A 26 -2.01 33.03 4.16
C ALA A 26 -2.06 31.86 3.15
N LYS A 27 -2.94 31.96 2.14
CA LYS A 27 -3.03 30.98 1.04
C LYS A 27 -1.75 30.94 0.22
N SER A 28 -1.23 32.10 -0.17
CA SER A 28 0.00 32.18 -0.95
C SER A 28 1.20 31.59 -0.18
N LEU A 29 1.31 31.86 1.12
CA LEU A 29 2.34 31.26 1.97
C LEU A 29 2.18 29.73 2.06
N PHE A 30 0.94 29.26 2.16
CA PHE A 30 0.64 27.83 2.18
C PHE A 30 1.04 27.14 0.87
N GLU A 31 0.70 27.71 -0.28
CA GLU A 31 1.07 27.21 -1.61
C GLU A 31 2.61 27.19 -1.80
N GLN A 32 3.30 28.18 -1.25
CA GLN A 32 4.76 28.24 -1.19
C GLN A 32 5.38 27.27 -0.15
N LYS A 33 4.56 26.47 0.55
CA LYS A 33 4.95 25.54 1.63
C LYS A 33 5.64 26.23 2.81
N LYS A 34 5.41 27.53 3.00
CA LYS A 34 5.82 28.32 4.17
C LYS A 34 4.81 28.12 5.29
N TYR A 35 4.71 26.87 5.74
CA TYR A 35 3.65 26.46 6.67
C TYR A 35 3.70 27.17 8.03
N PRO A 36 4.85 27.45 8.67
CA PRO A 36 4.88 28.21 9.91
C PRO A 36 4.24 29.61 9.79
N GLU A 37 4.53 30.31 8.69
CA GLU A 37 4.00 31.64 8.41
C GLU A 37 2.51 31.60 8.06
N ALA A 38 2.11 30.64 7.21
CA ALA A 38 0.70 30.41 6.90
C ALA A 38 -0.10 30.03 8.16
N LEU A 39 0.44 29.16 9.02
CA LEU A 39 -0.18 28.76 10.28
C LEU A 39 -0.44 29.96 11.18
N LYS A 40 0.52 30.88 11.28
CA LYS A 40 0.37 32.11 12.08
C LYS A 40 -0.80 32.97 11.57
N LEU A 41 -0.87 33.20 10.26
CA LEU A 41 -1.94 34.00 9.67
C LEU A 41 -3.31 33.31 9.74
N TYR A 42 -3.39 32.03 9.38
CA TYR A 42 -4.63 31.27 9.51
C TYR A 42 -5.11 31.22 10.95
N THR A 43 -4.22 31.05 11.93
CA THR A 43 -4.59 31.10 13.36
C THR A 43 -5.17 32.45 13.74
N LYS A 44 -4.53 33.56 13.34
CA LYS A 44 -5.03 34.91 13.59
C LYS A 44 -6.45 35.10 13.01
N LEU A 45 -6.63 34.77 11.74
CA LEU A 45 -7.89 34.95 11.02
C LEU A 45 -8.99 34.00 11.51
N ALA A 46 -8.65 32.75 11.81
CA ALA A 46 -9.59 31.76 12.35
C ALA A 46 -10.12 32.16 13.73
N ASN A 47 -9.25 32.76 14.57
CA ASN A 47 -9.62 33.33 15.87
C ASN A 47 -10.51 34.58 15.72
N ALA A 48 -10.27 35.40 14.68
CA ALA A 48 -11.16 36.51 14.31
C ALA A 48 -12.50 36.03 13.70
N GLY A 49 -12.70 34.73 13.55
CA GLY A 49 -13.96 34.13 13.11
C GLY A 49 -14.08 33.96 11.60
N ASN A 50 -13.01 34.21 10.82
CA ASN A 50 -13.00 33.96 9.38
C ASN A 50 -13.21 32.46 9.11
N VAL A 51 -14.29 32.13 8.40
CA VAL A 51 -14.76 30.75 8.18
C VAL A 51 -13.77 29.95 7.32
N GLU A 52 -13.22 30.58 6.29
CA GLU A 52 -12.26 29.95 5.38
C GLU A 52 -10.92 29.71 6.06
N ALA A 53 -10.46 30.64 6.91
CA ALA A 53 -9.27 30.42 7.73
C ALA A 53 -9.47 29.30 8.76
N GLN A 54 -10.67 29.16 9.35
CA GLN A 54 -10.99 28.03 10.24
C GLN A 54 -10.92 26.69 9.49
N GLN A 55 -11.46 26.63 8.28
CA GLN A 55 -11.37 25.42 7.46
C GLN A 55 -9.91 25.09 7.10
N ASN A 56 -9.14 26.06 6.60
CA ASN A 56 -7.73 25.85 6.25
C ASN A 56 -6.88 25.47 7.46
N LEU A 57 -7.11 26.07 8.62
CA LEU A 57 -6.42 25.70 9.85
C LEU A 57 -6.73 24.27 10.30
N GLY A 58 -7.99 23.83 10.14
CA GLY A 58 -8.37 22.44 10.35
C GLY A 58 -7.61 21.49 9.42
N GLN A 59 -7.47 21.86 8.15
CA GLN A 59 -6.73 21.12 7.14
C GLN A 59 -5.24 21.00 7.48
N MET A 60 -4.62 22.10 7.92
CA MET A 60 -3.21 22.10 8.33
C MET A 60 -2.92 21.13 9.47
N TYR A 61 -3.79 21.07 10.48
CA TYR A 61 -3.66 20.09 11.57
C TYR A 61 -3.94 18.66 11.12
N TRP A 62 -4.86 18.47 10.16
CA TRP A 62 -5.20 17.15 9.63
C TRP A 62 -4.05 16.52 8.83
N TYR A 63 -3.42 17.30 7.95
CA TYR A 63 -2.30 16.83 7.11
C TYR A 63 -0.93 16.97 7.78
N GLY A 64 -0.87 17.55 8.98
CA GLY A 64 0.37 17.74 9.73
C GLY A 64 1.25 18.89 9.24
N GLU A 65 0.71 19.76 8.38
CA GLU A 65 1.37 20.99 7.91
C GLU A 65 1.55 22.00 9.06
N ALA A 66 0.77 21.87 10.14
CA ALA A 66 0.95 22.60 11.39
C ALA A 66 2.10 22.05 12.27
N GLY A 67 2.97 21.18 11.74
CA GLY A 67 4.13 20.60 12.41
C GLY A 67 3.99 19.10 12.73
N ALA A 68 2.81 18.69 13.17
CA ALA A 68 2.43 17.29 13.35
C ALA A 68 0.93 17.13 13.15
N VAL A 69 0.48 15.91 12.81
CA VAL A 69 -0.95 15.58 12.75
C VAL A 69 -1.57 15.76 14.13
N ASP A 70 -2.64 16.56 14.22
CA ASP A 70 -3.42 16.77 15.45
C ASP A 70 -4.92 16.69 15.10
N GLU A 71 -5.46 15.47 15.13
CA GLU A 71 -6.85 15.20 14.75
C GLU A 71 -7.85 15.94 15.65
N ALA A 72 -7.52 16.13 16.93
CA ALA A 72 -8.39 16.83 17.86
C ALA A 72 -8.51 18.32 17.51
N LYS A 73 -7.38 18.99 17.22
CA LYS A 73 -7.41 20.38 16.75
C LYS A 73 -8.04 20.52 15.37
N ALA A 74 -7.76 19.61 14.45
CA ALA A 74 -8.40 19.58 13.14
C ALA A 74 -9.93 19.55 13.28
N GLN A 75 -10.45 18.59 14.07
CA GLN A 75 -11.88 18.43 14.32
C GLN A 75 -12.49 19.68 14.97
N ALA A 76 -11.80 20.28 15.93
CA ALA A 76 -12.28 21.49 16.61
C ALA A 76 -12.44 22.67 15.64
N TRP A 77 -11.47 22.87 14.73
CA TRP A 77 -11.52 23.93 13.73
C TRP A 77 -12.56 23.67 12.65
N PHE A 78 -12.66 22.44 12.15
CA PHE A 78 -13.71 22.08 11.20
C PHE A 78 -15.10 22.24 11.80
N ARG A 79 -15.33 21.86 13.06
CA ARG A 79 -16.64 22.09 13.73
C ARG A 79 -17.01 23.56 13.78
N LYS A 80 -16.07 24.46 14.06
CA LYS A 80 -16.31 25.92 14.04
C LYS A 80 -16.70 26.43 12.65
N ALA A 81 -15.99 25.99 11.61
CA ALA A 81 -16.30 26.36 10.23
C ALA A 81 -17.63 25.77 9.74
N ALA A 82 -17.89 24.49 10.05
CA ALA A 82 -19.11 23.78 9.72
C ALA A 82 -20.36 24.39 10.38
N ALA A 83 -20.24 24.82 11.65
CA ALA A 83 -21.31 25.53 12.35
C ALA A 83 -21.70 26.86 11.67
N LYS A 84 -20.83 27.40 10.81
CA LYS A 84 -21.07 28.60 10.00
C LYS A 84 -21.39 28.27 8.53
N GLY A 85 -21.73 27.01 8.23
CA GLY A 85 -22.16 26.58 6.90
C GLY A 85 -21.04 26.28 5.90
N ASN A 86 -19.77 26.16 6.35
CA ASN A 86 -18.68 25.76 5.46
C ASN A 86 -18.83 24.29 5.04
N LYS A 87 -19.15 24.06 3.76
CA LYS A 87 -19.37 22.71 3.21
C LYS A 87 -18.11 21.84 3.24
N VAL A 88 -16.95 22.42 2.92
CA VAL A 88 -15.65 21.69 2.94
C VAL A 88 -15.34 21.18 4.35
N ALA A 89 -15.65 21.96 5.39
CA ALA A 89 -15.47 21.55 6.78
C ALA A 89 -16.46 20.45 7.19
N VAL A 90 -17.70 20.48 6.71
CA VAL A 90 -18.69 19.40 6.91
C VAL A 90 -18.21 18.10 6.27
N GLU A 91 -17.75 18.16 5.02
CA GLU A 91 -17.19 17.01 4.30
C GLU A 91 -15.94 16.47 5.01
N SER A 92 -15.06 17.36 5.48
CA SER A 92 -13.86 16.99 6.23
C SER A 92 -14.22 16.25 7.52
N LEU A 93 -15.22 16.72 8.28
CA LEU A 93 -15.70 16.02 9.48
C LEU A 93 -16.25 14.63 9.17
N ALA A 94 -17.00 14.49 8.06
CA ALA A 94 -17.50 13.19 7.62
C ALA A 94 -16.35 12.23 7.25
N ILE A 95 -15.30 12.72 6.59
CA ILE A 95 -14.09 11.93 6.30
C ILE A 95 -13.38 11.52 7.60
N MET A 96 -13.26 12.44 8.57
CA MET A 96 -12.67 12.13 9.88
C MET A 96 -13.45 11.02 10.61
N GLU A 97 -14.77 11.10 10.59
CA GLU A 97 -15.64 10.09 11.19
C GLU A 97 -15.50 8.73 10.48
N GLN A 98 -15.54 8.73 9.14
CA GLN A 98 -15.29 7.53 8.34
C GLN A 98 -13.93 6.91 8.66
N ARG A 99 -12.90 7.72 8.84
CA ARG A 99 -11.55 7.25 9.19
C ARG A 99 -11.51 6.59 10.57
N VAL A 100 -12.27 7.09 11.54
CA VAL A 100 -12.42 6.45 12.86
C VAL A 100 -13.10 5.09 12.71
N THR A 101 -14.21 5.03 11.97
CA THR A 101 -14.95 3.77 11.73
C THR A 101 -14.12 2.74 10.96
N ARG A 102 -13.36 3.18 9.95
CA ARG A 102 -12.53 2.35 9.06
C ARG A 102 -11.08 2.23 9.54
N ARG A 103 -10.80 2.55 10.80
CA ARG A 103 -9.42 2.50 11.34
C ARG A 103 -8.78 1.14 11.13
N ALA A 104 -9.54 0.06 11.33
CA ALA A 104 -9.07 -1.32 11.15
C ALA A 104 -8.65 -1.60 9.70
N ASP A 105 -9.39 -1.09 8.70
CA ASP A 105 -9.02 -1.27 7.29
C ASP A 105 -7.74 -0.53 6.93
N ILE A 106 -7.55 0.68 7.47
CA ILE A 106 -6.32 1.46 7.26
C ILE A 106 -5.13 0.72 7.90
N ASP A 107 -5.32 0.28 9.15
CA ASP A 107 -4.33 -0.49 9.90
C ASP A 107 -3.93 -1.78 9.17
N TYR A 108 -4.89 -2.47 8.57
CA TYR A 108 -4.62 -3.66 7.78
C TYR A 108 -3.59 -3.39 6.67
N TRP A 109 -3.76 -2.33 5.89
CA TRP A 109 -2.80 -1.98 4.83
C TRP A 109 -1.49 -1.38 5.34
N LEU A 110 -1.49 -0.79 6.53
CA LEU A 110 -0.29 -0.23 7.15
C LEU A 110 0.61 -1.29 7.81
N LYS A 111 0.03 -2.37 8.35
CA LYS A 111 0.79 -3.36 9.12
C LYS A 111 0.40 -4.81 8.87
N ASP A 112 -0.89 -5.13 8.67
CA ASP A 112 -1.35 -6.53 8.77
C ASP A 112 -1.38 -7.30 7.43
N TYR A 113 -1.48 -6.61 6.29
CA TYR A 113 -1.45 -7.26 4.97
C TYR A 113 -0.11 -7.97 4.74
N ASP A 114 -0.17 -9.26 4.48
CA ASP A 114 0.99 -10.18 4.34
C ASP A 114 1.08 -10.81 2.95
N GLY A 115 0.13 -10.53 2.06
CA GLY A 115 0.06 -11.09 0.71
C GLY A 115 -0.31 -12.57 0.66
N ALA A 116 -0.90 -13.14 1.71
CA ALA A 116 -1.32 -14.55 1.74
C ALA A 116 -2.24 -14.93 0.58
N ASP A 117 -3.08 -14.00 0.10
CA ASP A 117 -3.94 -14.17 -1.08
C ASP A 117 -3.13 -14.44 -2.36
N LEU A 118 -1.89 -13.95 -2.45
CA LEU A 118 -1.04 -14.10 -3.64
C LEU A 118 -0.30 -15.45 -3.69
N ARG A 119 -0.26 -16.17 -2.57
CA ARG A 119 0.52 -17.41 -2.36
C ARG A 119 -0.33 -18.59 -1.86
N SER A 120 -1.65 -18.46 -1.91
CA SER A 120 -2.61 -19.48 -1.47
C SER A 120 -3.36 -20.11 -2.65
N GLY A 121 -4.11 -21.18 -2.36
CA GLY A 121 -4.91 -21.89 -3.35
C GLY A 121 -4.07 -22.42 -4.52
N LYS A 122 -4.42 -22.01 -5.75
CA LYS A 122 -3.70 -22.43 -6.97
C LYS A 122 -2.26 -21.89 -7.08
N PHE A 123 -1.89 -20.93 -6.24
CA PHE A 123 -0.54 -20.36 -6.17
C PHE A 123 0.28 -20.92 -5.00
N ALA A 124 -0.31 -21.82 -4.19
CA ALA A 124 0.45 -22.60 -3.22
C ALA A 124 1.13 -23.76 -3.95
N CYS A 125 2.43 -23.63 -4.21
CA CYS A 125 3.20 -24.57 -5.02
C CYS A 125 4.03 -25.51 -4.16
N PRO A 126 3.49 -26.68 -3.74
CA PRO A 126 4.23 -27.62 -2.90
C PRO A 126 5.42 -28.19 -3.67
N ALA A 127 6.58 -28.23 -3.03
CA ALA A 127 7.77 -28.84 -3.62
C ALA A 127 7.50 -30.32 -3.97
N PRO A 128 7.90 -30.79 -5.17
CA PRO A 128 7.70 -32.17 -5.56
C PRO A 128 8.58 -33.08 -4.71
N ARG A 129 8.09 -34.28 -4.39
CA ARG A 129 8.90 -35.30 -3.74
C ARG A 129 9.82 -35.95 -4.78
N ILE A 130 11.11 -35.68 -4.67
CA ILE A 130 12.13 -36.18 -5.60
C ILE A 130 13.00 -37.22 -4.88
N PRO A 131 13.06 -38.48 -5.33
CA PRO A 131 14.00 -39.45 -4.77
C PRO A 131 15.43 -39.12 -5.20
N PRO A 132 16.48 -39.61 -4.51
CA PRO A 132 17.86 -39.42 -4.95
C PRO A 132 18.14 -40.00 -6.34
N ILE A 133 17.42 -41.06 -6.73
CA ILE A 133 17.53 -41.74 -8.01
C ILE A 133 16.23 -42.48 -8.31
N SER A 134 15.88 -42.57 -9.59
CA SER A 134 14.79 -43.43 -10.05
C SER A 134 15.32 -44.56 -10.93
N LYS A 135 14.89 -45.79 -10.65
CA LYS A 135 15.38 -46.98 -11.36
C LYS A 135 14.30 -47.63 -12.23
N GLN A 136 13.04 -47.31 -11.99
CA GLN A 136 11.88 -47.86 -12.70
C GLN A 136 11.26 -46.77 -13.58
N THR A 137 10.83 -47.14 -14.77
CA THR A 137 10.22 -46.23 -15.76
C THR A 137 9.03 -45.49 -15.18
N GLU A 138 8.17 -46.19 -14.44
CA GLU A 138 6.95 -45.63 -13.83
C GLU A 138 7.29 -44.58 -12.76
N GLU A 139 8.39 -44.76 -12.04
CA GLU A 139 8.86 -43.77 -11.06
C GLU A 139 9.47 -42.55 -11.75
N ILE A 140 10.24 -42.75 -12.83
CA ILE A 140 10.79 -41.64 -13.63
C ILE A 140 9.66 -40.78 -14.18
N GLU A 141 8.63 -41.39 -14.76
CA GLU A 141 7.47 -40.69 -15.29
C GLU A 141 6.70 -39.94 -14.18
N ARG A 142 6.45 -40.59 -13.05
CA ARG A 142 5.78 -39.97 -11.89
C ARG A 142 6.55 -38.75 -11.36
N VAL A 143 7.86 -38.87 -11.18
CA VAL A 143 8.71 -37.77 -10.69
C VAL A 143 8.75 -36.63 -11.70
N THR A 144 8.89 -36.95 -12.99
CA THR A 144 8.86 -35.96 -14.08
C THR A 144 7.55 -35.18 -14.11
N ASN A 145 6.41 -35.88 -14.00
CA ASN A 145 5.09 -35.25 -13.96
C ASN A 145 4.92 -34.35 -12.72
N ALA A 146 5.45 -34.76 -11.56
CA ALA A 146 5.43 -33.93 -10.35
C ALA A 146 6.28 -32.66 -10.51
N ILE A 147 7.46 -32.77 -11.13
CA ILE A 147 8.33 -31.63 -11.45
C ILE A 147 7.63 -30.65 -12.38
N ASN A 148 7.05 -31.13 -13.48
CA ASN A 148 6.35 -30.29 -14.45
C ASN A 148 5.17 -29.55 -13.79
N LYS A 149 4.34 -30.27 -13.01
CA LYS A 149 3.22 -29.67 -12.28
C LYS A 149 3.69 -28.58 -11.29
N TRP A 150 4.80 -28.81 -10.60
CA TRP A 150 5.38 -27.80 -9.72
C TRP A 150 5.87 -26.58 -10.51
N GLN A 151 6.55 -26.79 -11.64
CA GLN A 151 7.07 -25.70 -12.47
C GLN A 151 5.95 -24.84 -13.05
N ASP A 152 4.86 -25.45 -13.52
CA ASP A 152 3.67 -24.75 -13.98
C ASP A 152 3.04 -23.91 -12.87
N CYS A 153 2.92 -24.48 -11.67
CA CYS A 153 2.42 -23.76 -10.50
C CYS A 153 3.33 -22.56 -10.17
N TYR A 154 4.65 -22.79 -10.07
CA TYR A 154 5.62 -21.75 -9.73
C TYR A 154 5.57 -20.60 -10.72
N ASN A 155 5.51 -20.90 -12.03
CA ASN A 155 5.37 -19.90 -13.08
C ASN A 155 4.07 -19.11 -12.93
N ALA A 156 2.94 -19.78 -12.64
CA ALA A 156 1.66 -19.11 -12.39
C ALA A 156 1.71 -18.22 -11.14
N PHE A 157 2.37 -18.66 -10.07
CA PHE A 157 2.61 -17.84 -8.87
C PHE A 157 3.43 -16.58 -9.19
N VAL A 158 4.56 -16.72 -9.90
CA VAL A 158 5.40 -15.58 -10.28
C VAL A 158 4.62 -14.59 -11.16
N GLN A 159 3.85 -15.09 -12.13
CA GLN A 159 2.97 -14.25 -12.95
C GLN A 159 1.93 -13.52 -12.09
N ASN A 160 1.32 -14.21 -11.13
CA ASN A 160 0.35 -13.60 -10.21
C ASN A 160 0.96 -12.50 -9.35
N LEU A 161 2.17 -12.71 -8.82
CA LEU A 161 2.88 -11.71 -8.04
C LEU A 161 3.21 -10.48 -8.88
N ASN A 162 3.70 -10.69 -10.11
CA ASN A 162 4.02 -9.59 -11.03
C ASN A 162 2.77 -8.83 -11.49
N ALA A 163 1.66 -9.51 -11.71
CA ALA A 163 0.39 -8.90 -12.12
C ALA A 163 -0.22 -7.97 -11.05
N HIS A 164 0.18 -8.13 -9.79
CA HIS A 164 -0.28 -7.31 -8.67
C HIS A 164 0.77 -6.29 -8.21
N SER A 165 1.78 -6.04 -9.04
CA SER A 165 2.82 -5.04 -8.79
C SER A 165 2.41 -3.65 -9.29
N PRO A 166 2.57 -2.58 -8.50
CA PRO A 166 2.97 -2.56 -7.09
C PRO A 166 1.83 -2.99 -6.16
N LEU A 167 2.15 -3.70 -5.07
CA LEU A 167 1.14 -4.17 -4.09
C LEU A 167 0.29 -3.04 -3.48
N ALA A 168 0.76 -1.80 -3.50
CA ALA A 168 0.00 -0.63 -3.05
C ALA A 168 -1.30 -0.40 -3.87
N ASP A 169 -1.37 -0.88 -5.11
CA ASP A 169 -2.56 -0.77 -5.95
C ASP A 169 -3.69 -1.68 -5.48
N LYS A 170 -3.40 -2.63 -4.57
CA LYS A 170 -4.44 -3.46 -3.94
C LYS A 170 -5.17 -2.75 -2.81
N ILE A 171 -4.69 -1.59 -2.33
CA ILE A 171 -5.41 -0.80 -1.32
C ILE A 171 -6.74 -0.32 -1.93
N PRO A 172 -7.90 -0.67 -1.36
CA PRO A 172 -9.19 -0.23 -1.88
C PRO A 172 -9.28 1.29 -1.94
N ALA A 173 -9.86 1.82 -3.01
CA ALA A 173 -9.90 3.27 -3.27
C ALA A 173 -10.63 4.06 -2.16
N ASP A 174 -11.65 3.46 -1.54
CA ASP A 174 -12.36 4.02 -0.39
C ASP A 174 -11.48 4.07 0.87
N VAL A 175 -10.61 3.09 1.09
CA VAL A 175 -9.62 3.11 2.18
C VAL A 175 -8.51 4.12 1.88
N ALA A 176 -7.99 4.13 0.65
CA ALA A 176 -6.91 5.04 0.24
C ALA A 176 -7.29 6.51 0.41
N LYS A 177 -8.55 6.88 0.18
CA LYS A 177 -9.08 8.24 0.40
C LYS A 177 -9.05 8.67 1.88
N LEU A 178 -9.03 7.73 2.81
CA LEU A 178 -8.99 8.00 4.26
C LEU A 178 -7.56 8.07 4.81
N MET A 179 -6.56 7.69 4.02
CA MET A 179 -5.15 7.72 4.44
C MET A 179 -4.56 9.11 4.20
N ASN A 180 -3.80 9.62 5.17
CA ASN A 180 -3.00 10.82 4.94
C ASN A 180 -1.73 10.50 4.11
N ALA A 181 -1.03 11.54 3.64
CA ALA A 181 0.15 11.38 2.78
C ALA A 181 1.26 10.53 3.43
N ALA A 182 1.50 10.69 4.74
CA ALA A 182 2.51 9.94 5.47
C ALA A 182 2.12 8.46 5.62
N GLU A 183 0.85 8.16 5.89
CA GLU A 183 0.30 6.80 5.93
C GLU A 183 0.43 6.11 4.57
N MET A 184 0.03 6.78 3.50
CA MET A 184 0.14 6.24 2.14
C MET A 184 1.59 5.99 1.75
N ALA A 185 2.52 6.89 2.10
CA ALA A 185 3.95 6.68 1.88
C ALA A 185 4.47 5.45 2.64
N ARG A 186 4.12 5.31 3.94
CA ARG A 186 4.49 4.15 4.75
C ARG A 186 3.94 2.84 4.17
N ALA A 187 2.67 2.83 3.76
CA ALA A 187 2.04 1.67 3.12
C ALA A 187 2.79 1.29 1.84
N LYS A 188 3.06 2.24 0.95
CA LYS A 188 3.81 2.00 -0.29
C LYS A 188 5.19 1.39 -0.03
N THR A 189 5.97 1.98 0.88
CA THR A 189 7.30 1.46 1.24
C THR A 189 7.21 0.05 1.79
N ARG A 190 6.32 -0.19 2.76
CA ARG A 190 6.16 -1.51 3.38
C ARG A 190 5.71 -2.56 2.37
N LEU A 191 4.72 -2.25 1.53
CA LEU A 191 4.16 -3.18 0.56
C LEU A 191 5.16 -3.49 -0.55
N ALA A 192 6.00 -2.53 -0.96
CA ALA A 192 7.13 -2.80 -1.85
C ALA A 192 8.13 -3.78 -1.22
N ALA A 193 8.53 -3.56 0.03
CA ALA A 193 9.43 -4.47 0.75
C ALA A 193 8.81 -5.87 0.93
N LEU A 194 7.52 -5.96 1.20
CA LEU A 194 6.80 -7.24 1.26
C LEU A 194 6.85 -7.97 -0.10
N GLN A 195 6.63 -7.26 -1.20
CA GLN A 195 6.68 -7.83 -2.54
C GLN A 195 8.08 -8.35 -2.89
N GLU A 196 9.12 -7.58 -2.55
CA GLU A 196 10.52 -7.96 -2.73
C GLU A 196 10.85 -9.21 -1.91
N ASN A 197 10.49 -9.23 -0.63
CA ASN A 197 10.71 -10.39 0.25
C ASN A 197 10.03 -11.66 -0.29
N MET A 198 8.77 -11.56 -0.72
CA MET A 198 8.07 -12.72 -1.32
C MET A 198 8.74 -13.19 -2.62
N SER A 199 9.25 -12.26 -3.43
CA SER A 199 9.94 -12.58 -4.68
C SER A 199 11.27 -13.30 -4.40
N GLU A 200 12.04 -12.83 -3.41
CA GLU A 200 13.30 -13.47 -3.01
C GLU A 200 13.06 -14.82 -2.31
N GLU A 201 12.07 -14.95 -1.44
CA GLU A 201 11.66 -16.23 -0.84
C GLU A 201 11.34 -17.27 -1.93
N ALA A 202 10.54 -16.89 -2.93
CA ALA A 202 10.18 -17.78 -4.03
C ALA A 202 11.38 -18.18 -4.89
N LYS A 203 12.29 -17.24 -5.14
CA LYS A 203 13.54 -17.48 -5.88
C LYS A 203 14.50 -18.38 -5.12
N VAL A 204 14.63 -18.23 -3.81
CA VAL A 204 15.44 -19.11 -2.96
C VAL A 204 14.83 -20.52 -2.92
N GLY A 205 13.51 -20.62 -2.68
CA GLY A 205 12.80 -21.90 -2.66
C GLY A 205 12.88 -22.66 -3.98
N SER A 206 12.71 -21.97 -5.12
CA SER A 206 12.83 -22.61 -6.44
C SER A 206 14.24 -23.08 -6.75
N LYS A 207 15.28 -22.34 -6.35
CA LYS A 207 16.68 -22.80 -6.48
C LYS A 207 16.94 -24.11 -5.75
N MET A 208 16.37 -24.30 -4.56
CA MET A 208 16.51 -25.56 -3.82
C MET A 208 15.86 -26.73 -4.58
N VAL A 209 14.62 -26.55 -5.05
CA VAL A 209 13.93 -27.58 -5.83
C VAL A 209 14.68 -27.90 -7.13
N LEU A 210 15.18 -26.88 -7.84
CA LEU A 210 15.95 -27.07 -9.07
C LEU A 210 17.28 -27.82 -8.81
N ALA A 211 17.91 -27.61 -7.65
CA ALA A 211 19.09 -28.38 -7.26
C ALA A 211 18.75 -29.86 -7.04
N ASP A 212 17.66 -30.17 -6.33
CA ASP A 212 17.18 -31.55 -6.13
C ASP A 212 16.85 -32.24 -7.47
N ILE A 213 16.20 -31.51 -8.39
CA ILE A 213 15.91 -31.98 -9.75
C ILE A 213 17.21 -32.32 -10.49
N ALA A 214 18.21 -31.44 -10.42
CA ALA A 214 19.49 -31.65 -11.09
C ALA A 214 20.20 -32.90 -10.56
N VAL A 215 20.27 -33.07 -9.24
CA VAL A 215 20.86 -34.25 -8.60
C VAL A 215 20.15 -35.53 -9.03
N TRP A 216 18.82 -35.55 -8.94
CA TRP A 216 18.02 -36.70 -9.34
C TRP A 216 18.19 -37.05 -10.82
N ARG A 217 18.19 -36.05 -11.70
CA ARG A 217 18.34 -36.25 -13.15
C ARG A 217 19.70 -36.87 -13.45
N THR A 218 20.78 -36.29 -12.93
CA THR A 218 22.14 -36.83 -13.12
C THR A 218 22.27 -38.26 -12.63
N ALA A 219 21.76 -38.58 -11.42
CA ALA A 219 21.84 -39.93 -10.88
C ALA A 219 21.02 -40.94 -11.68
N THR A 220 19.80 -40.56 -12.08
CA THR A 220 18.88 -41.42 -12.85
C THR A 220 19.43 -41.70 -14.24
N GLU A 221 19.92 -40.68 -14.96
CA GLU A 221 20.52 -40.83 -16.29
C GLU A 221 21.77 -41.72 -16.24
N ALA A 222 22.61 -41.56 -15.22
CA ALA A 222 23.79 -42.42 -15.03
C ALA A 222 23.40 -43.89 -14.82
N TYR A 223 22.38 -44.17 -14.00
CA TYR A 223 21.88 -45.53 -13.80
C TYR A 223 21.29 -46.14 -15.07
N ILE A 224 20.48 -45.38 -15.81
CA ILE A 224 19.91 -45.85 -17.09
C ILE A 224 21.03 -46.21 -18.06
N ALA A 225 22.06 -45.36 -18.18
CA ALA A 225 23.19 -45.60 -19.05
C ALA A 225 23.97 -46.87 -18.65
N GLU A 226 24.26 -47.05 -17.36
CA GLU A 226 24.94 -48.24 -16.83
C GLU A 226 24.09 -49.50 -17.06
N HIS A 227 22.81 -49.46 -16.71
CA HIS A 227 21.90 -50.59 -16.87
C HIS A 227 21.76 -51.00 -18.33
N ASN A 228 21.57 -50.04 -19.24
CA ASN A 228 21.50 -50.31 -20.68
C ASN A 228 22.81 -50.89 -21.22
N ALA A 229 23.97 -50.41 -20.74
CA ALA A 229 25.26 -50.98 -21.12
C ALA A 229 25.42 -52.44 -20.67
N ILE A 230 24.89 -52.80 -19.48
CA ILE A 230 24.89 -54.19 -18.98
C ILE A 230 23.96 -55.06 -19.85
N VAL A 231 22.72 -54.63 -20.06
CA VAL A 231 21.72 -55.37 -20.85
C VAL A 231 22.20 -55.58 -22.29
N ASN A 232 22.81 -54.58 -22.91
CA ASN A 232 23.33 -54.68 -24.28
C ASN A 232 24.59 -55.56 -24.40
N LYS A 233 25.36 -55.74 -23.32
CA LYS A 233 26.55 -56.61 -23.27
C LYS A 233 26.22 -58.06 -22.84
N ALA A 234 25.02 -58.31 -22.33
CA ALA A 234 24.62 -59.66 -21.92
C ALA A 234 24.63 -60.60 -23.14
N PRO A 235 25.21 -61.81 -23.03
CA PRO A 235 25.13 -62.80 -24.09
C PRO A 235 23.66 -63.06 -24.44
N LYS A 236 23.33 -63.10 -25.74
CA LYS A 236 22.01 -63.55 -26.18
C LYS A 236 21.92 -65.05 -25.97
N ASP A 237 21.66 -65.49 -24.76
CA ASP A 237 21.50 -66.91 -24.45
C ASP A 237 20.23 -67.44 -25.15
N GLY A 238 20.45 -68.15 -26.26
CA GLY A 238 19.61 -69.26 -26.69
C GLY A 238 18.25 -68.96 -27.33
N ALA A 239 18.19 -68.22 -28.45
CA ALA A 239 17.15 -68.46 -29.44
C ALA A 239 17.52 -69.73 -30.23
N GLY A 240 17.33 -70.89 -29.58
CA GLY A 240 17.76 -72.18 -30.09
C GLY A 240 17.20 -73.33 -29.26
N ARG A 241 15.87 -73.46 -29.24
CA ARG A 241 15.13 -74.72 -29.34
C ARG A 241 13.62 -74.48 -29.36
#